data_AF-A0A7C0ZMG4-F1
#
_entry.id   AF-A0A7C0ZMG4-F1
#
_cell.length_a   1.000
_cell.length_b   1.000
_cell.length_c   1.000
_cell.angle_alpha   90.00
_cell.angle_beta   90.00
_cell.angle_gamma   90.00
#
_symmetry.space_group_name_H-M   'P 1'
#
loop_
_entity.id
_entity.type
_entity.pdbx_description
1 polymer ?
#
loop_
_entity_poly.entity_id
_entity_poly.type
_entity_poly.pdbx_seq_one_letter_code
_entity_poly.pdbx_strand_id
1 'polypeptide(L)'
;MKWLKEENKKEARSRNLILENHQKNYEKCIKKIDNLIDLRASGEITEEEFLRNKPKLIKEKIRLEELLNDTGDRVNKWLEVAEKTFAFVEKAKERFKNGTLEEKREILAALGSNLILKDKKLSISIQKPLLLLEGVAKEVKAIHRRLEPLESVENKGKIDDIYSQSPILLRGQDSNLQPTG
;
A
#
# COMPACT_ATOMS: atom_id res chain seq x y z
N MET A 1 9.69 9.07 2.09
CA MET A 1 8.62 8.20 1.54
C MET A 1 9.00 6.72 1.39
N LYS A 2 10.14 6.24 1.92
CA LYS A 2 10.52 4.82 1.85
C LYS A 2 9.48 3.87 2.48
N TRP A 3 8.81 4.28 3.56
CA TRP A 3 7.77 3.48 4.21
C TRP A 3 6.56 3.20 3.30
N LEU A 4 6.03 4.23 2.62
CA LEU A 4 4.86 4.08 1.74
C LEU A 4 5.20 3.21 0.53
N LYS A 5 6.43 3.30 0.03
CA LYS A 5 6.94 2.42 -1.02
C LYS A 5 6.96 0.96 -0.55
N GLU A 6 7.34 0.70 0.69
CA GLU A 6 7.36 -0.67 1.24
C GLU A 6 5.95 -1.20 1.48
N GLU A 7 5.04 -0.37 1.99
CA GLU A 7 3.64 -0.76 2.19
C GLU A 7 2.96 -1.04 0.83
N ASN A 8 3.24 -0.24 -0.18
CA ASN A 8 2.78 -0.49 -1.55
C ASN A 8 3.29 -1.83 -2.12
N LYS A 9 4.53 -2.24 -1.81
CA LYS A 9 5.04 -3.56 -2.22
C LYS A 9 4.29 -4.69 -1.53
N LYS A 10 4.03 -4.58 -0.22
CA LYS A 10 3.28 -5.59 0.53
C LYS A 10 1.86 -5.72 0.01
N GLU A 11 1.20 -4.59 -0.21
CA GLU A 11 -0.13 -4.53 -0.78
C GLU A 11 -0.17 -5.18 -2.18
N ALA A 12 0.76 -4.80 -3.07
CA ALA A 12 0.86 -5.38 -4.40
C ALA A 12 1.09 -6.90 -4.37
N ARG A 13 1.97 -7.40 -3.48
CA ARG A 13 2.21 -8.84 -3.29
C ARG A 13 0.95 -9.57 -2.83
N SER A 14 0.29 -9.06 -1.79
CA SER A 14 -0.95 -9.65 -1.26
C SER A 14 -2.05 -9.69 -2.31
N ARG A 15 -2.28 -8.57 -3.00
CA ARG A 15 -3.29 -8.45 -4.04
C ARG A 15 -3.01 -9.40 -5.21
N ASN A 16 -1.78 -9.43 -5.71
CA ASN A 16 -1.43 -10.28 -6.86
C ASN A 16 -1.60 -11.77 -6.54
N LEU A 17 -1.27 -12.21 -5.32
CA LEU A 17 -1.51 -13.58 -4.89
C LEU A 17 -3.00 -13.94 -4.86
N ILE A 18 -3.85 -13.02 -4.38
CA ILE A 18 -5.31 -13.22 -4.36
C ILE A 18 -5.86 -13.27 -5.78
N LEU A 19 -5.43 -12.34 -6.64
CA LEU A 19 -5.85 -12.27 -8.05
C LEU A 19 -5.49 -13.56 -8.79
N GLU A 20 -4.27 -14.06 -8.65
CA GLU A 20 -3.82 -15.30 -9.28
C GLU A 20 -4.66 -16.51 -8.84
N ASN A 21 -4.99 -16.59 -7.55
CA ASN A 21 -5.84 -17.66 -7.02
C ASN A 21 -7.28 -17.58 -7.57
N HIS A 22 -7.87 -16.39 -7.61
CA HIS A 22 -9.20 -16.20 -8.18
C HIS A 22 -9.23 -16.52 -9.67
N GLN A 23 -8.21 -16.11 -10.42
CA GLN A 23 -8.08 -16.39 -11.85
C GLN A 23 -7.96 -17.90 -12.13
N LYS A 24 -7.11 -18.61 -11.37
CA LYS A 24 -7.01 -20.08 -11.46
C LYS A 24 -8.33 -20.77 -11.16
N ASN A 25 -9.10 -20.30 -10.18
CA ASN A 25 -10.40 -20.87 -9.86
C ASN A 25 -11.44 -20.57 -10.94
N TYR A 26 -11.41 -19.37 -11.51
CA TYR A 26 -12.26 -18.98 -12.64
C TYR A 26 -11.99 -19.87 -13.86
N GLU A 27 -10.73 -20.05 -14.26
CA GLU A 27 -10.34 -20.93 -15.37
C GLU A 27 -10.77 -22.39 -15.14
N LYS A 28 -10.63 -22.90 -13.90
CA LYS A 28 -11.16 -24.24 -13.54
C LYS A 28 -12.68 -24.31 -13.67
N CYS A 29 -13.40 -23.24 -13.33
CA CYS A 29 -14.85 -23.18 -13.48
C CYS A 29 -15.26 -23.19 -14.95
N ILE A 30 -14.56 -22.44 -15.80
CA ILE A 30 -14.80 -22.43 -17.26
C ILE A 30 -14.57 -23.83 -17.84
N LYS A 31 -13.45 -24.48 -17.51
CA LYS A 31 -13.18 -25.87 -17.94
C LYS A 31 -14.28 -26.85 -17.54
N LYS A 32 -14.88 -26.69 -16.35
CA LYS A 32 -16.01 -27.52 -15.92
C LYS A 32 -17.27 -27.27 -16.75
N ILE A 33 -17.49 -26.03 -17.18
CA ILE A 33 -18.62 -25.67 -18.05
C ILE A 33 -18.39 -26.26 -19.45
N ASP A 34 -17.19 -26.12 -20.00
CA ASP A 34 -16.83 -26.69 -21.30
C ASP A 34 -17.04 -28.22 -21.30
N ASN A 35 -16.50 -28.90 -20.28
CA ASN A 35 -16.70 -30.34 -20.13
C ASN A 35 -18.19 -30.72 -19.99
N LEU A 36 -19.00 -29.91 -19.29
CA LEU A 36 -20.44 -30.18 -19.16
C LEU A 36 -21.15 -30.07 -20.52
N ILE A 37 -20.72 -29.15 -21.38
CA ILE A 37 -21.22 -28.99 -22.74
C ILE A 37 -20.80 -30.17 -23.60
N ASP A 38 -19.53 -30.56 -23.55
CA ASP A 38 -18.99 -31.69 -24.31
C ASP A 38 -19.71 -33.00 -23.96
N LEU A 39 -19.91 -33.28 -22.67
CA LEU A 39 -20.65 -34.46 -22.20
C LEU A 39 -22.11 -34.47 -22.70
N ARG A 40 -22.77 -33.31 -22.77
CA ARG A 40 -24.15 -33.23 -23.28
C ARG A 40 -24.18 -33.42 -24.79
N ALA A 41 -23.17 -32.92 -25.50
CA ALA A 41 -23.03 -33.03 -26.95
C ALA A 41 -22.67 -34.47 -27.38
N SER A 42 -21.87 -35.19 -26.59
CA SER A 42 -21.54 -36.60 -26.81
C SER A 42 -22.68 -37.57 -26.45
N GLY A 43 -23.71 -37.09 -25.75
CA GLY A 43 -24.83 -37.90 -25.29
C GLY A 43 -24.52 -38.74 -24.05
N GLU A 44 -23.40 -38.47 -23.37
CA GLU A 44 -22.99 -39.17 -22.14
C GLU A 44 -23.84 -38.78 -20.93
N ILE A 45 -24.51 -37.63 -20.96
CA ILE A 45 -25.43 -37.17 -19.91
C ILE A 45 -26.80 -36.82 -20.48
N THR A 46 -27.84 -37.00 -19.66
CA THR A 46 -29.21 -36.62 -20.06
C THR A 46 -29.44 -35.12 -19.95
N GLU A 47 -30.53 -34.64 -20.55
CA GLU A 47 -30.93 -33.23 -20.45
C GLU A 47 -31.23 -32.82 -19.00
N GLU A 48 -31.86 -33.69 -18.22
CA GLU A 48 -32.16 -33.45 -16.82
C GLU A 48 -30.88 -33.28 -15.99
N GLU A 49 -29.84 -34.08 -16.26
CA GLU A 49 -28.55 -33.99 -15.59
C GLU A 49 -27.80 -32.70 -15.94
N PHE A 50 -27.86 -32.32 -17.22
CA PHE A 50 -27.32 -31.05 -17.70
C PHE A 50 -28.01 -29.85 -17.03
N LEU A 51 -29.34 -29.81 -17.05
CA LEU A 51 -30.14 -28.73 -16.45
C LEU A 51 -29.98 -28.65 -14.93
N ARG A 52 -29.73 -29.78 -14.24
CA ARG A 52 -29.44 -29.81 -12.80
C ARG A 52 -28.07 -29.21 -12.45
N ASN A 53 -27.06 -29.41 -13.30
CA ASN A 53 -25.68 -29.00 -13.02
C ASN A 53 -25.34 -27.60 -13.55
N LYS A 54 -25.92 -27.19 -14.68
CA LYS A 54 -25.76 -25.86 -15.30
C LYS A 54 -25.89 -24.68 -14.32
N PRO A 55 -26.97 -24.54 -13.53
CA PRO A 55 -27.13 -23.36 -12.66
C PRO A 55 -26.07 -23.29 -11.57
N LYS A 56 -25.56 -24.43 -11.09
CA LYS A 56 -24.50 -24.47 -10.07
C LYS A 56 -23.19 -23.89 -10.60
N LEU A 57 -22.80 -24.28 -11.81
CA LEU A 57 -21.58 -23.78 -12.45
C LEU A 57 -21.71 -22.31 -12.86
N ILE A 58 -22.87 -21.87 -13.35
CA ILE A 58 -23.13 -20.46 -13.67
C ILE A 58 -23.05 -19.60 -12.41
N LYS A 59 -23.67 -20.04 -11.31
CA LYS A 59 -23.60 -19.31 -10.03
C LYS A 59 -22.16 -19.17 -9.53
N GLU A 60 -21.38 -20.24 -9.64
CA GLU A 60 -19.96 -20.21 -9.25
C GLU A 60 -19.13 -19.29 -10.14
N LYS A 61 -19.40 -19.27 -11.46
CA LYS A 61 -18.76 -18.32 -12.40
C LYS A 61 -19.03 -16.88 -11.97
N ILE A 62 -20.30 -16.51 -11.73
CA ILE A 62 -20.70 -15.16 -11.32
C ILE A 62 -19.98 -14.75 -10.02
N ARG A 63 -19.98 -15.64 -9.02
CA ARG A 63 -19.30 -15.39 -7.75
C ARG A 63 -17.79 -15.13 -7.94
N LEU A 64 -17.14 -15.87 -8.83
CA LEU A 64 -15.70 -15.69 -9.12
C LEU A 64 -15.44 -14.40 -9.91
N GLU A 65 -16.34 -13.99 -10.80
CA GLU A 65 -16.26 -12.70 -11.52
C GLU A 65 -16.39 -11.52 -10.55
N GLU A 66 -17.31 -11.59 -9.58
CA GLU A 66 -17.44 -10.59 -8.51
C GLU A 66 -16.15 -10.47 -7.68
N LEU A 67 -15.55 -11.59 -7.27
CA LEU A 67 -14.30 -11.59 -6.50
C LEU A 67 -13.11 -11.01 -7.30
N LEU A 68 -13.05 -11.28 -8.60
CA LEU A 68 -12.04 -10.69 -9.49
C LEU A 68 -12.23 -9.17 -9.58
N ASN A 69 -13.47 -8.71 -9.73
CA ASN A 69 -13.78 -7.28 -9.79
C ASN A 69 -13.46 -6.56 -8.47
N ASP A 70 -13.85 -7.13 -7.34
CA ASP A 70 -13.53 -6.60 -6.00
C ASP A 70 -12.02 -6.45 -5.77
N THR A 71 -11.23 -7.41 -6.29
CA THR A 71 -9.76 -7.35 -6.23
C THR A 71 -9.20 -6.23 -7.12
N GLY A 72 -9.85 -5.93 -8.25
CA GLY A 72 -9.57 -4.77 -9.09
C GLY A 72 -9.89 -3.45 -8.37
N ASP A 73 -11.03 -3.36 -7.69
CA ASP A 73 -11.42 -2.16 -6.94
C ASP A 73 -10.50 -1.86 -5.75
N ARG A 74 -9.88 -2.90 -5.18
CA ARG A 74 -8.85 -2.74 -4.14
C ARG A 74 -7.67 -1.87 -4.62
N VAL A 75 -7.36 -1.86 -5.91
CA VAL A 75 -6.32 -0.99 -6.48
C VAL A 75 -6.70 0.48 -6.36
N ASN A 76 -7.94 0.80 -6.73
CA ASN A 76 -8.48 2.16 -6.68
C ASN A 76 -8.50 2.68 -5.24
N LYS A 77 -8.95 1.83 -4.29
CA LYS A 77 -8.94 2.15 -2.85
C LYS A 77 -7.53 2.43 -2.34
N TRP A 78 -6.54 1.61 -2.73
CA TRP A 78 -5.15 1.82 -2.31
C TRP A 78 -4.55 3.09 -2.91
N LEU A 79 -4.89 3.41 -4.17
CA LEU A 79 -4.49 4.66 -4.82
C LEU A 79 -5.02 5.88 -4.05
N GLU A 80 -6.30 5.87 -3.69
CA GLU A 80 -6.93 6.93 -2.91
C GLU A 80 -6.25 7.11 -1.53
N VAL A 81 -5.91 6.01 -0.86
CA VAL A 81 -5.15 6.05 0.41
C VAL A 81 -3.77 6.68 0.21
N ALA A 82 -3.06 6.33 -0.85
CA ALA A 82 -1.77 6.90 -1.17
C ALA A 82 -1.89 8.42 -1.43
N GLU A 83 -2.83 8.85 -2.26
CA GLU A 83 -3.11 10.26 -2.56
C GLU A 83 -3.42 11.07 -1.30
N LYS A 84 -4.33 10.58 -0.45
CA LYS A 84 -4.63 11.19 0.85
C LYS A 84 -3.39 11.30 1.73
N THR A 85 -2.54 10.28 1.73
CA THR A 85 -1.30 10.27 2.50
C THR A 85 -0.31 11.32 1.97
N PHE A 86 -0.14 11.44 0.66
CA PHE A 86 0.72 12.48 0.06
C PHE A 86 0.22 13.87 0.41
N ALA A 87 -1.07 14.14 0.19
CA ALA A 87 -1.69 15.43 0.48
C ALA A 87 -1.58 15.79 1.97
N PHE A 88 -1.74 14.81 2.86
CA PHE A 88 -1.54 15.01 4.29
C PHE A 88 -0.09 15.38 4.61
N VAL A 89 0.89 14.60 4.17
CA VAL A 89 2.31 14.85 4.50
C VAL A 89 2.79 16.21 3.96
N GLU A 90 2.37 16.59 2.76
CA GLU A 90 2.73 17.86 2.14
C GLU A 90 2.17 19.06 2.94
N LYS A 91 0.88 19.00 3.30
CA LYS A 91 0.16 20.14 3.88
C LYS A 91 0.12 20.16 5.40
N ALA A 92 0.43 19.04 6.07
CA ALA A 92 0.28 18.90 7.53
C ALA A 92 1.07 19.96 8.30
N LYS A 93 2.31 20.26 7.90
CA LYS A 93 3.12 21.26 8.61
C LYS A 93 2.54 22.68 8.51
N GLU A 94 2.04 23.03 7.34
CA GLU A 94 1.45 24.35 7.10
C GLU A 94 0.09 24.48 7.78
N ARG A 95 -0.79 23.50 7.59
CA ARG A 95 -2.11 23.41 8.24
C ARG A 95 -2.00 23.39 9.76
N PHE A 96 -0.99 22.72 10.32
CA PHE A 96 -0.79 22.74 11.77
C PHE A 96 -0.40 24.12 12.31
N LYS A 97 0.32 24.93 11.53
CA LYS A 97 0.70 26.29 11.92
C LYS A 97 -0.45 27.27 11.75
N ASN A 98 -1.03 27.30 10.55
CA ASN A 98 -1.89 28.38 10.08
C ASN A 98 -3.39 27.99 10.02
N GLY A 99 -3.72 26.71 10.16
CA GLY A 99 -5.08 26.20 10.05
C GLY A 99 -5.96 26.46 11.27
N THR A 100 -7.20 25.99 11.21
CA THR A 100 -8.18 26.09 12.30
C THR A 100 -7.84 25.16 13.46
N LEU A 101 -8.53 25.30 14.60
CA LEU A 101 -8.39 24.41 15.75
C LEU A 101 -8.74 22.96 15.38
N GLU A 102 -9.76 22.78 14.54
CA GLU A 102 -10.22 21.50 14.02
C GLU A 102 -9.13 20.84 13.17
N GLU A 103 -8.56 21.55 12.20
CA GLU A 103 -7.48 21.02 11.35
C GLU A 103 -6.24 20.63 12.18
N LYS A 104 -5.89 21.45 13.18
CA LYS A 104 -4.78 21.13 14.11
C LYS A 104 -5.06 19.86 14.90
N ARG A 105 -6.31 19.68 15.36
CA ARG A 105 -6.75 18.50 16.10
C ARG A 105 -6.73 17.24 15.22
N GLU A 106 -7.17 17.33 13.97
CA GLU A 106 -7.10 16.24 13.01
C GLU A 106 -5.66 15.79 12.75
N ILE A 107 -4.74 16.74 12.56
CA ILE A 107 -3.32 16.44 12.37
C ILE A 107 -2.72 15.74 13.60
N LEU A 108 -3.07 16.19 14.82
CA LEU A 108 -2.61 15.54 16.05
C LEU A 108 -3.17 14.11 16.19
N ALA A 109 -4.44 13.91 15.87
CA ALA A 109 -5.07 12.59 15.89
C ALA A 109 -4.44 11.63 14.86
N ALA A 110 -4.02 12.14 13.71
CA ALA A 110 -3.31 11.35 12.69
C ALA A 110 -1.87 10.99 13.10
N LEU A 111 -1.21 11.80 13.94
CA LEU A 111 0.16 11.57 14.40
C LEU A 111 0.26 10.54 15.54
N GLY A 112 -0.77 10.44 16.39
CA GLY A 112 -0.72 9.56 17.56
C GLY A 112 -2.00 9.55 18.39
N SER A 113 -1.98 8.74 19.44
CA SER A 113 -3.08 8.57 20.39
C SER A 113 -2.75 9.20 21.75
N ASN A 114 -3.67 9.08 22.73
CA ASN A 114 -3.51 9.55 24.10
C ASN A 114 -3.10 11.03 24.21
N LEU A 115 -3.85 11.90 23.53
CA LEU A 115 -3.64 13.35 23.57
C LEU A 115 -4.03 13.90 24.95
N ILE A 116 -3.05 14.09 25.83
CA ILE A 116 -3.26 14.62 27.19
C ILE A 116 -2.63 16.02 27.28
N LEU A 117 -3.44 17.02 27.59
CA LEU A 117 -2.97 18.37 27.88
C LEU A 117 -2.99 18.59 29.40
N LYS A 118 -1.80 18.72 30.00
CA LYS A 118 -1.64 19.00 31.42
C LYS A 118 -0.57 20.07 31.62
N ASP A 119 -0.85 21.09 32.43
CA ASP A 119 0.11 22.16 32.74
C ASP A 119 0.69 22.85 31.48
N LYS A 120 -0.16 23.07 30.47
CA LYS A 120 0.21 23.59 29.14
C LYS A 120 1.22 22.73 28.37
N LYS A 121 1.44 21.48 28.78
CA LYS A 121 2.25 20.48 28.07
C LYS A 121 1.34 19.44 27.41
N LEU A 122 1.51 19.26 26.11
CA LEU A 122 0.81 18.23 25.34
C LEU A 122 1.65 16.95 25.33
N SER A 123 1.06 15.87 25.82
CA SER A 123 1.61 14.51 25.76
C SER A 123 0.88 13.72 24.68
N ILE A 124 1.62 13.01 23.83
CA ILE A 124 1.09 12.23 22.71
C ILE A 124 1.82 10.88 22.67
N SER A 125 1.05 9.81 22.52
CA SER A 125 1.57 8.48 22.20
C SER A 125 1.70 8.34 20.68
N ILE A 126 2.91 8.60 20.18
CA ILE A 126 3.25 8.45 18.76
C ILE A 126 3.59 6.98 18.49
N GLN A 127 3.10 6.42 17.38
CA GLN A 127 3.43 5.05 16.99
C GLN A 127 4.94 4.89 16.74
N LYS A 128 5.50 3.75 17.16
CA LYS A 128 6.94 3.43 17.08
C LYS A 128 7.61 3.79 15.73
N PRO A 129 6.99 3.53 14.56
CA PRO A 129 7.57 3.91 13.26
C PRO A 129 7.74 5.42 13.06
N LEU A 130 6.84 6.24 13.61
CA LEU A 130 6.90 7.70 13.55
C LEU A 130 7.93 8.30 14.52
N LEU A 131 8.19 7.64 15.66
CA LEU A 131 9.27 8.04 16.57
C LEU A 131 10.65 7.87 15.95
N LEU A 132 10.86 6.78 15.18
CA LEU A 132 12.13 6.54 14.47
C LEU A 132 12.43 7.62 13.42
N LEU A 133 11.38 8.22 12.85
CA LEU A 133 11.50 9.32 11.89
C LEU A 133 12.06 10.61 12.52
N GLU A 134 12.04 10.77 13.84
CA GLU A 134 12.62 11.94 14.50
C GLU A 134 14.14 12.00 14.33
N GLY A 135 14.82 10.86 14.54
CA GLY A 135 16.27 10.74 14.36
C GLY A 135 16.67 10.96 12.90
N VAL A 136 15.94 10.32 11.99
CA VAL A 136 16.08 10.48 10.53
C VAL A 136 15.88 11.95 10.12
N ALA A 137 14.85 12.62 10.63
CA ALA A 137 14.56 14.01 10.28
C ALA A 137 15.64 14.98 10.80
N LYS A 138 16.21 14.73 11.98
CA LYS A 138 17.33 15.52 12.52
C LYS A 138 18.56 15.41 11.64
N GLU A 139 18.87 14.21 11.17
CA GLU A 139 20.01 13.96 10.30
C GLU A 139 19.82 14.52 8.89
N VAL A 140 18.65 14.32 8.28
CA VAL A 140 18.31 14.93 6.98
C VAL A 140 18.46 16.45 7.05
N LYS A 141 17.98 17.10 8.12
CA LYS A 141 18.16 18.54 8.33
C LYS A 141 19.64 18.92 8.50
N ALA A 142 20.43 18.11 9.19
CA ALA A 142 21.87 18.37 9.35
C ALA A 142 22.62 18.27 8.02
N ILE A 143 22.28 17.28 7.19
CA ILE A 143 22.84 17.11 5.85
C ILE A 143 22.45 18.29 4.96
N HIS A 144 21.16 18.64 4.90
CA HIS A 144 20.69 19.79 4.13
C HIS A 144 21.28 21.13 4.59
N ARG A 145 21.56 21.32 5.89
CA ARG A 145 22.22 22.54 6.39
C ARG A 145 23.69 22.65 6.00
N ARG A 146 24.36 21.53 5.75
CA ARG A 146 25.78 21.48 5.35
C ARG A 146 25.98 21.68 3.85
N LEU A 147 24.89 21.64 3.07
CA LEU A 147 24.90 21.84 1.63
C LEU A 147 24.39 23.26 1.33
N GLU A 148 25.20 24.10 0.70
CA GLU A 148 24.76 25.40 0.14
C GLU A 148 23.78 25.20 -1.03
N PRO A 149 22.97 26.21 -1.45
CA PRO A 149 21.66 26.02 -2.07
C PRO A 149 21.60 25.09 -3.31
N LEU A 150 20.50 24.36 -3.39
CA LEU A 150 20.21 23.25 -4.29
C LEU A 150 19.50 23.66 -5.59
N GLU A 151 20.10 24.55 -6.38
CA GLU A 151 19.51 24.91 -7.68
C GLU A 151 20.15 24.15 -8.87
N SER A 152 21.28 23.45 -8.69
CA SER A 152 21.89 22.68 -9.78
C SER A 152 21.50 21.20 -9.76
N VAL A 153 21.28 20.63 -10.96
CA VAL A 153 20.97 19.21 -11.19
C VAL A 153 22.08 18.28 -10.65
N GLU A 154 23.33 18.76 -10.64
CA GLU A 154 24.49 18.06 -10.09
C GLU A 154 24.38 17.76 -8.59
N ASN A 155 23.62 18.57 -7.83
CA ASN A 155 23.51 18.40 -6.39
C ASN A 155 22.52 17.29 -5.99
N LYS A 156 21.59 16.89 -6.87
CA LYS A 156 20.63 15.81 -6.57
C LYS A 156 21.32 14.43 -6.49
N GLY A 157 22.24 14.13 -7.40
CA GLY A 157 23.02 12.88 -7.35
C GLY A 157 23.91 12.79 -6.11
N LYS A 158 24.56 13.91 -5.75
CA LYS A 158 25.40 14.00 -4.54
C LYS A 158 24.62 13.80 -3.25
N ILE A 159 23.36 14.24 -3.20
CA ILE A 159 22.50 14.04 -2.01
C ILE A 159 22.18 12.56 -1.80
N ASP A 160 21.84 11.83 -2.87
CA ASP A 160 21.53 10.40 -2.78
C ASP A 160 22.74 9.59 -2.32
N ASP A 161 23.94 9.96 -2.76
CA ASP A 161 25.20 9.39 -2.27
C ASP A 161 25.40 9.68 -0.79
N ILE A 162 25.25 10.93 -0.35
CA ILE A 162 25.41 11.32 1.06
C ILE A 162 24.38 10.60 1.96
N TYR A 163 23.15 10.43 1.50
CA TYR A 163 22.13 9.65 2.21
C TYR A 163 22.47 8.17 2.28
N SER A 164 23.09 7.62 1.24
CA SER A 164 23.51 6.22 1.18
C SER A 164 24.73 5.92 2.05
N GLN A 165 25.42 6.94 2.57
CA GLN A 165 26.55 6.79 3.49
C GLN A 165 26.18 7.04 4.96
N SER A 166 24.96 7.49 5.25
CA SER A 166 24.53 7.77 6.62
C SER A 166 24.08 6.49 7.36
N PRO A 167 24.75 6.07 8.45
CA PRO A 167 24.37 4.86 9.18
C PRO A 167 22.98 4.94 9.84
N ILE A 168 22.50 6.14 10.15
CA ILE A 168 21.20 6.37 10.79
C ILE A 168 20.08 6.35 9.73
N LEU A 169 20.34 6.82 8.50
CA LEU A 169 19.41 6.66 7.35
C LEU A 169 19.39 5.25 6.77
N LEU A 170 20.46 4.46 6.97
CA LEU A 170 20.61 3.07 6.51
C LEU A 170 20.06 2.03 7.51
N ARG A 171 19.77 2.40 8.76
CA ARG A 171 19.34 1.48 9.84
C ARG A 171 18.02 0.71 9.61
N GLY A 172 17.37 0.91 8.46
CA GLY A 172 16.22 0.13 7.98
C GLY A 172 16.46 -0.62 6.67
N GLN A 173 17.71 -0.77 6.22
CA GLN A 173 18.05 -1.71 5.15
C GLN A 173 18.24 -3.10 5.76
N ASP A 174 17.36 -4.03 5.40
CA ASP A 174 17.55 -5.45 5.69
C ASP A 174 18.91 -5.93 5.14
N SER A 175 19.54 -6.86 5.85
CA SER A 175 20.91 -7.36 5.68
C SER A 175 21.27 -8.05 4.35
N ASN A 176 20.51 -7.81 3.27
CA ASN A 176 20.67 -8.47 1.97
C ASN A 176 21.14 -7.50 0.87
N LEU A 177 22.23 -6.76 1.13
CA LEU A 177 22.98 -6.12 0.04
C LEU A 177 23.90 -7.18 -0.57
N GLN A 178 23.56 -7.64 -1.78
CA GLN A 178 24.51 -8.42 -2.58
C GLN A 178 25.69 -7.53 -2.98
N PRO A 179 26.93 -8.04 -2.93
CA PRO A 179 28.09 -7.29 -3.36
C PRO A 179 28.00 -7.05 -4.87
N THR A 180 27.97 -5.79 -5.28
CA THR A 180 28.23 -5.37 -6.65
C THR A 180 29.71 -5.59 -6.93
N GLY A 181 30.01 -6.55 -7.81
CA GLY A 181 31.32 -6.64 -8.47
C GLY A 181 31.49 -5.55 -9.53
#